data_AF-A0A6P6SBF8-F1
#
_entry.id   AF-A0A6P6SBF8-F1
#
_cell.length_a   1.000
_cell.length_b   1.000
_cell.length_c   1.000
_cell.angle_alpha   90.00
_cell.angle_beta   90.00
_cell.angle_gamma   90.00
#
_symmetry.space_group_name_H-M   'P 1'
#
loop_
_entity.id
_entity.type
_entity.pdbx_description
1 polymer ?
#
loop_
_entity_poly.entity_id
_entity_poly.type
_entity_poly.pdbx_seq_one_letter_code
_entity_poly.pdbx_strand_id
1 'polypeptide(L)'
;MQKEFPSGVESLPELRYLALRSDRMEFIPQSIANLSNLETFRLKSHETVSLPDTIWNMKKLRVLCVWICARPLLNDDILRSSSTLPNLDSLSTLILPLSQAGENIIRKIPHVRRLKIFLSHNEGAREATGSCNLSQLESLESLTVMGGFILPWDHNIEYIFPSALKKLSLSELGLPWSKISLIEQLPNLEVLKLLVCSFRGDTWELAEGGFPKLKVLTLSQVDVVVWTEADPDSDDCFPCLERLNLEGNLKLEKVPSCFERLSTLNMVKVRFWGEESNCDNAVDNYSVVNLVRRIEEEQINNGTENLKILIHYVPLPRY
;
A
#
# COMPACT_ATOMS: atom_id res chain seq x y z
N MET A 1 -24.69 13.89 15.14
CA MET A 1 -23.85 13.30 14.09
C MET A 1 -24.43 13.70 12.74
N GLN A 2 -23.75 14.56 12.00
CA GLN A 2 -24.27 15.19 10.78
C GLN A 2 -24.18 14.22 9.59
N LYS A 3 -25.29 13.89 8.93
CA LYS A 3 -25.28 13.03 7.72
C LYS A 3 -25.05 13.80 6.42
N GLU A 4 -25.44 15.06 6.41
CA GLU A 4 -25.53 15.88 5.20
C GLU A 4 -24.39 16.87 5.09
N PHE A 5 -24.09 17.27 3.85
CA PHE A 5 -23.13 18.33 3.58
C PHE A 5 -23.65 19.66 4.16
N PRO A 6 -22.80 20.47 4.81
CA PRO A 6 -23.25 21.72 5.43
C PRO A 6 -23.79 22.70 4.38
N SER A 7 -25.03 23.15 4.58
CA SER A 7 -25.68 24.12 3.70
C SER A 7 -24.95 25.46 3.72
N GLY A 8 -24.94 26.15 2.57
CA GLY A 8 -24.31 27.47 2.41
C GLY A 8 -22.79 27.45 2.24
N VAL A 9 -22.09 26.35 2.54
CA VAL A 9 -20.64 26.26 2.26
C VAL A 9 -20.36 26.37 0.76
N GLU A 10 -21.22 25.77 -0.06
CA GLU A 10 -21.09 25.72 -1.52
C GLU A 10 -21.23 27.09 -2.20
N SER A 11 -21.75 28.09 -1.49
CA SER A 11 -21.85 29.48 -1.97
C SER A 11 -20.64 30.34 -1.59
N LEU A 12 -19.52 29.73 -1.18
CA LEU A 12 -18.27 30.41 -0.84
C LEU A 12 -17.26 30.25 -2.00
N PRO A 13 -17.34 31.07 -3.07
CA PRO A 13 -16.54 30.86 -4.28
C PRO A 13 -15.03 31.02 -4.05
N GLU A 14 -14.62 31.77 -3.04
CA GLU A 14 -13.21 31.98 -2.68
C GLU A 14 -12.63 30.88 -1.78
N LEU A 15 -13.43 29.89 -1.40
CA LEU A 15 -12.99 28.84 -0.48
C LEU A 15 -11.90 27.98 -1.14
N ARG A 16 -10.72 27.95 -0.52
CA ARG A 16 -9.57 27.13 -0.98
C ARG A 16 -9.36 25.88 -0.15
N TYR A 17 -9.85 25.87 1.09
CA TYR A 17 -9.68 24.77 2.02
C TYR A 17 -11.02 24.46 2.69
N LEU A 18 -11.43 23.20 2.62
CA LEU A 18 -12.62 22.71 3.30
C LEU A 18 -12.28 21.40 4.02
N ALA A 19 -12.48 21.38 5.33
CA ALA A 19 -12.36 20.17 6.14
C ALA A 19 -13.66 19.94 6.90
N LEU A 20 -14.21 18.73 6.75
CA LEU A 20 -15.44 18.30 7.37
C LEU A 20 -15.19 17.06 8.22
N ARG A 21 -15.91 16.96 9.34
CA ARG A 21 -16.00 15.74 10.14
C ARG A 21 -17.46 15.35 10.24
N SER A 22 -17.75 14.12 9.88
CA SER A 22 -19.05 13.50 10.02
C SER A 22 -18.83 12.05 10.44
N ASP A 23 -19.72 11.50 11.26
CA ASP A 23 -19.64 10.08 11.59
C ASP A 23 -20.51 9.22 10.66
N ARG A 24 -21.29 9.83 9.74
CA ARG A 24 -22.36 9.16 8.97
C ARG A 24 -22.57 9.74 7.56
N MET A 25 -21.61 10.47 7.01
CA MET A 25 -21.73 11.05 5.67
C MET A 25 -21.32 10.02 4.64
N GLU A 26 -22.24 9.68 3.74
CA GLU A 26 -22.09 8.63 2.73
C GLU A 26 -21.93 9.19 1.31
N PHE A 27 -22.19 10.48 1.09
CA PHE A 27 -22.05 11.10 -0.22
C PHE A 27 -21.65 12.58 -0.12
N ILE A 28 -20.94 13.05 -1.15
CA ILE A 28 -20.68 14.47 -1.38
C ILE A 28 -21.65 14.95 -2.46
N PRO A 29 -22.34 16.09 -2.28
CA PRO A 29 -23.32 16.58 -3.24
C PRO A 29 -22.65 17.13 -4.51
N GLN A 30 -23.40 17.15 -5.61
CA GLN A 30 -22.95 17.68 -6.91
C GLN A 30 -22.51 19.15 -6.85
N SER A 31 -23.11 19.91 -5.95
CA SER A 31 -22.85 21.31 -5.71
C SER A 31 -21.47 21.59 -5.09
N ILE A 32 -20.68 20.56 -4.74
CA ILE A 32 -19.26 20.73 -4.38
C ILE A 32 -18.47 21.44 -5.48
N ALA A 33 -18.85 21.25 -6.75
CA ALA A 33 -18.17 21.89 -7.88
C ALA A 33 -18.39 23.41 -7.95
N ASN A 34 -19.34 23.97 -7.20
CA ASN A 34 -19.48 25.42 -7.04
C ASN A 34 -18.25 26.03 -6.35
N LEU A 35 -17.52 25.25 -5.56
CA LEU A 35 -16.25 25.62 -4.94
C LEU A 35 -15.10 25.54 -5.94
N SER A 36 -15.18 26.32 -7.03
CA SER A 36 -14.24 26.27 -8.15
C SER A 36 -12.78 26.62 -7.79
N ASN A 37 -12.58 27.33 -6.66
CA ASN A 37 -11.26 27.67 -6.12
C ASN A 37 -10.73 26.68 -5.08
N LEU A 38 -11.46 25.59 -4.80
CA LEU A 38 -11.07 24.65 -3.76
C LEU A 38 -9.78 23.90 -4.15
N GLU A 39 -8.76 24.03 -3.30
CA GLU A 39 -7.47 23.36 -3.46
C GLU A 39 -7.35 22.12 -2.57
N THR A 40 -7.99 22.13 -1.40
CA THR A 40 -7.96 21.01 -0.46
C THR A 40 -9.34 20.70 0.07
N PHE A 41 -9.78 19.46 -0.15
CA PHE A 41 -10.98 18.91 0.47
C PHE A 41 -10.62 17.72 1.37
N ARG A 42 -11.01 17.80 2.64
CA ARG A 42 -10.83 16.72 3.62
C ARG A 42 -12.15 16.36 4.26
N LEU A 43 -12.51 15.10 4.23
CA LEU A 43 -13.69 14.55 4.88
C LEU A 43 -13.27 13.39 5.79
N LYS A 44 -13.40 13.61 7.09
CA LYS A 44 -13.34 12.53 8.07
C LYS A 44 -14.74 11.95 8.21
N SER A 45 -15.00 10.86 7.49
CA SER A 45 -16.19 10.00 7.63
C SER A 45 -15.79 8.61 8.07
N HIS A 46 -16.65 7.95 8.85
CA HIS A 46 -16.53 6.52 9.18
C HIS A 46 -17.25 5.62 8.17
N GLU A 47 -17.86 6.21 7.14
CA GLU A 47 -18.52 5.52 6.04
C GLU A 47 -17.69 5.58 4.74
N THR A 48 -18.01 4.68 3.80
CA THR A 48 -17.59 4.86 2.40
C THR A 48 -18.34 6.04 1.80
N VAL A 49 -17.62 6.97 1.18
CA VAL A 49 -18.21 8.21 0.65
C VAL A 49 -18.26 8.17 -0.87
N SER A 50 -19.46 8.32 -1.42
CA SER A 50 -19.70 8.52 -2.85
C SER A 50 -19.21 9.91 -3.28
N LEU A 51 -18.27 9.93 -4.23
CA LEU A 51 -17.80 11.14 -4.90
C LEU A 51 -18.75 11.46 -6.06
N PRO A 52 -19.25 12.69 -6.18
CA PRO A 52 -20.06 13.10 -7.32
C PRO A 52 -19.19 13.19 -8.56
N ASP A 53 -19.78 13.02 -9.73
CA ASP A 53 -19.09 13.16 -11.02
C ASP A 53 -18.60 14.58 -11.30
N THR A 54 -19.28 15.59 -10.77
CA THR A 54 -18.82 16.97 -10.83
C THR A 54 -17.48 17.22 -10.13
N ILE A 55 -17.02 16.31 -9.27
CA ILE A 55 -15.68 16.40 -8.63
C ILE A 55 -14.58 16.46 -9.69
N TRP A 56 -14.73 15.77 -10.82
CA TRP A 56 -13.73 15.67 -11.89
C TRP A 56 -13.55 16.99 -12.67
N ASN A 57 -14.39 18.00 -12.40
CA ASN A 57 -14.29 19.33 -13.00
C ASN A 57 -13.53 20.33 -12.12
N MET A 58 -13.16 19.95 -10.89
CA MET A 58 -12.52 20.86 -9.92
C MET A 58 -11.01 21.00 -10.18
N LYS A 59 -10.67 21.72 -11.26
CA LYS A 59 -9.28 21.82 -11.77
C LYS A 59 -8.24 22.37 -10.79
N LYS A 60 -8.66 23.12 -9.77
CA LYS A 60 -7.76 23.67 -8.74
C LYS A 60 -7.52 22.71 -7.58
N LEU A 61 -8.23 21.58 -7.53
CA LEU A 61 -8.11 20.62 -6.44
C LEU A 61 -6.76 19.92 -6.49
N ARG A 62 -6.04 19.98 -5.38
CA ARG A 62 -4.70 19.41 -5.18
C ARG A 62 -4.72 18.24 -4.20
N VAL A 63 -5.60 18.30 -3.21
CA VAL A 63 -5.73 17.25 -2.19
C VAL A 63 -7.20 16.88 -2.02
N LEU A 64 -7.51 15.61 -2.24
CA LEU A 64 -8.80 15.01 -1.93
C LEU A 64 -8.60 13.87 -0.93
N CYS A 65 -9.08 14.07 0.29
CA CYS A 65 -8.90 13.09 1.37
C CYS A 65 -10.24 12.71 2.00
N VAL A 66 -10.60 11.45 1.85
CA VAL A 66 -11.67 10.75 2.56
C VAL A 66 -11.03 9.73 3.48
N TRP A 67 -11.44 9.69 4.76
CA TRP A 67 -10.77 8.88 5.77
C TRP A 67 -10.84 7.37 5.51
N ILE A 68 -12.03 6.82 5.21
CA ILE A 68 -12.21 5.39 4.92
C ILE A 68 -11.92 5.12 3.45
N CYS A 69 -12.93 5.32 2.59
CA CYS A 69 -12.88 5.03 1.16
C CYS A 69 -13.77 6.03 0.40
N ALA A 70 -13.34 6.38 -0.80
CA ALA A 70 -14.08 7.19 -1.75
C ALA A 70 -14.55 6.33 -2.92
N ARG A 71 -15.84 6.34 -3.23
CA ARG A 71 -16.44 5.63 -4.35
C ARG A 71 -16.80 6.61 -5.46
N PRO A 72 -16.14 6.58 -6.63
CA PRO A 72 -16.58 7.37 -7.77
C PRO A 72 -18.01 7.02 -8.19
N LEU A 73 -18.91 8.00 -8.20
CA LEU A 73 -20.16 7.89 -8.96
C LEU A 73 -19.82 8.20 -10.42
N LEU A 74 -19.81 7.17 -11.25
CA LEU A 74 -19.52 7.29 -12.68
C LEU A 74 -20.65 6.67 -13.47
N ASN A 75 -21.07 7.40 -14.50
CA ASN A 75 -21.89 6.90 -15.59
C ASN A 75 -21.01 6.84 -16.86
N ASP A 76 -21.51 6.17 -17.89
CA ASP A 76 -20.76 5.96 -19.14
C ASP A 76 -20.36 7.28 -19.81
N ASP A 77 -21.15 8.34 -19.69
CA ASP A 77 -20.87 9.64 -20.28
C ASP A 77 -19.65 10.31 -19.63
N ILE A 78 -19.52 10.22 -18.30
CA ILE A 78 -18.37 10.80 -17.58
C ILE A 78 -17.11 10.01 -17.87
N LEU A 79 -17.20 8.68 -17.96
CA LEU A 79 -16.06 7.83 -18.34
C LEU A 79 -15.51 8.22 -19.73
N ARG A 80 -16.38 8.68 -20.63
CA ARG A 80 -16.03 9.18 -21.98
C ARG A 80 -15.65 10.66 -22.02
N SER A 81 -16.02 11.44 -21.01
CA SER A 81 -15.74 12.87 -20.95
C SER A 81 -14.25 13.17 -20.74
N SER A 82 -13.79 14.33 -21.21
CA SER A 82 -12.41 14.82 -21.03
C SER A 82 -12.14 15.51 -19.69
N SER A 83 -13.13 15.53 -18.78
CA SER A 83 -12.95 16.08 -17.43
C SER A 83 -11.89 15.28 -16.69
N THR A 84 -10.96 15.97 -16.02
CA THR A 84 -9.87 15.38 -15.26
C THR A 84 -9.50 16.31 -14.12
N LEU A 85 -8.76 15.78 -13.14
CA LEU A 85 -8.15 16.53 -12.05
C LEU A 85 -6.65 16.71 -12.33
N PRO A 86 -6.24 17.65 -13.21
CA PRO A 86 -4.87 17.76 -13.67
C PRO A 86 -3.89 18.20 -12.58
N ASN A 87 -4.37 18.89 -11.55
CA ASN A 87 -3.52 19.42 -10.47
C ASN A 87 -3.58 18.59 -9.19
N LEU A 88 -4.27 17.43 -9.21
CA LEU A 88 -4.42 16.59 -8.03
C LEU A 88 -3.08 15.94 -7.70
N ASP A 89 -2.53 16.27 -6.55
CA ASP A 89 -1.27 15.74 -6.03
C ASP A 89 -1.50 14.49 -5.16
N SER A 90 -2.60 14.51 -4.38
CA SER A 90 -2.89 13.46 -3.41
C SER A 90 -4.36 13.08 -3.39
N LEU A 91 -4.60 11.79 -3.50
CA LEU A 91 -5.91 11.17 -3.35
C LEU A 91 -5.83 10.08 -2.26
N SER A 92 -6.78 10.12 -1.32
CA SER A 92 -6.95 9.05 -0.33
C SER A 92 -7.44 7.75 -0.97
N THR A 93 -7.92 6.81 -0.16
CA THR A 93 -8.38 5.50 -0.63
C THR A 93 -9.53 5.65 -1.61
N LEU A 94 -9.27 5.31 -2.87
CA LEU A 94 -10.23 5.26 -3.95
C LEU A 94 -10.67 3.82 -4.18
N ILE A 95 -11.96 3.56 -4.20
CA ILE A 95 -12.48 2.25 -4.59
C ILE A 95 -12.31 2.12 -6.10
N LEU A 96 -11.58 1.09 -6.52
CA LEU A 96 -11.22 0.85 -7.91
C LEU A 96 -11.69 -0.54 -8.35
N PRO A 97 -12.62 -0.64 -9.32
CA PRO A 97 -12.99 -1.93 -9.86
C PRO A 97 -11.87 -2.49 -10.75
N LEU A 98 -11.65 -3.81 -10.68
CA LEU A 98 -10.71 -4.53 -11.55
C LEU A 98 -11.28 -4.72 -12.96
N SER A 99 -11.46 -3.64 -13.69
CA SER A 99 -12.04 -3.62 -15.03
C SER A 99 -11.65 -2.35 -15.79
N GLN A 100 -12.09 -2.24 -17.05
CA GLN A 100 -11.91 -1.03 -17.86
C GLN A 100 -12.44 0.25 -17.17
N ALA A 101 -13.48 0.13 -16.33
CA ALA A 101 -13.99 1.24 -15.54
C ALA A 101 -12.94 1.77 -14.53
N GLY A 102 -12.14 0.88 -13.94
CA GLY A 102 -11.03 1.22 -13.07
C GLY A 102 -9.97 2.03 -13.82
N GLU A 103 -9.54 1.55 -14.99
CA GLU A 103 -8.58 2.29 -15.81
C GLU A 103 -9.10 3.67 -16.24
N ASN A 104 -10.39 3.78 -16.54
CA ASN A 104 -11.01 5.06 -16.87
C ASN A 104 -11.03 6.01 -15.67
N ILE A 105 -11.20 5.51 -14.44
CA ILE A 105 -11.03 6.30 -13.21
C ILE A 105 -9.59 6.80 -13.09
N ILE A 106 -8.60 5.94 -13.34
CA ILE A 106 -7.18 6.31 -13.27
C ILE A 106 -6.83 7.43 -14.26
N ARG A 107 -7.42 7.41 -15.47
CA ARG A 107 -7.27 8.48 -16.47
C ARG A 107 -7.76 9.85 -16.00
N LYS A 108 -8.64 9.90 -14.99
CA LYS A 108 -9.12 11.16 -14.40
C LYS A 108 -8.10 11.85 -13.50
N ILE A 109 -7.03 11.17 -13.09
CA ILE A 109 -6.04 11.66 -12.13
C ILE A 109 -4.59 11.53 -12.64
N PRO A 110 -4.27 12.07 -13.84
CA PRO A 110 -3.05 11.72 -14.58
C PRO A 110 -1.73 12.11 -13.88
N HIS A 111 -1.73 13.12 -13.01
CA HIS A 111 -0.51 13.64 -12.37
C HIS A 111 -0.44 13.37 -10.86
N VAL A 112 -1.27 12.45 -10.35
CA VAL A 112 -1.30 12.13 -8.92
C VAL A 112 0.04 11.54 -8.46
N ARG A 113 0.57 12.07 -7.35
CA ARG A 113 1.83 11.60 -6.75
C ARG A 113 1.62 10.64 -5.59
N ARG A 114 0.49 10.76 -4.90
CA ARG A 114 0.13 9.91 -3.75
C ARG A 114 -1.28 9.37 -3.91
N LEU A 115 -1.40 8.06 -4.03
CA LEU A 115 -2.65 7.37 -4.24
C LEU A 115 -2.79 6.19 -3.29
N LYS A 116 -3.98 6.01 -2.73
CA LYS A 116 -4.37 4.76 -2.09
C LYS A 116 -5.55 4.19 -2.88
N ILE A 117 -5.56 2.89 -3.10
CA ILE A 117 -6.67 2.20 -3.77
C ILE A 117 -7.16 1.04 -2.94
N PHE A 118 -8.47 0.84 -2.95
CA PHE A 118 -9.13 -0.36 -2.47
C PHE A 118 -9.74 -1.06 -3.68
N LEU A 119 -9.28 -2.27 -3.99
CA LEU A 119 -9.74 -3.03 -5.14
C LEU A 119 -11.10 -3.65 -4.82
N SER A 120 -12.09 -3.39 -5.66
CA SER A 120 -13.40 -4.03 -5.58
C SER A 120 -13.56 -5.04 -6.72
N HIS A 121 -14.01 -6.26 -6.38
CA HIS A 121 -14.41 -7.25 -7.39
C HIS A 121 -15.72 -6.80 -8.07
N ASN A 122 -15.90 -7.15 -9.34
CA ASN A 122 -17.18 -6.97 -10.00
C ASN A 122 -18.17 -8.02 -9.48
N GLU A 123 -19.22 -7.59 -8.77
CA GLU A 123 -20.37 -8.41 -8.41
C GLU A 123 -21.13 -8.81 -9.69
N GLY A 124 -20.67 -9.86 -10.37
CA GLY A 124 -21.31 -10.36 -11.59
C GLY A 124 -20.41 -11.14 -12.55
N ALA A 125 -19.08 -11.02 -12.42
CA ALA A 125 -18.16 -11.82 -13.23
C ALA A 125 -18.08 -13.25 -12.66
N ARG A 126 -18.46 -14.24 -13.48
CA ARG A 126 -18.39 -15.68 -13.12
C ARG A 126 -16.95 -16.21 -13.08
N GLU A 127 -16.00 -15.45 -13.62
CA GLU A 127 -14.56 -15.75 -13.65
C GLU A 127 -13.79 -14.47 -13.26
N ALA A 128 -12.79 -14.61 -12.39
CA ALA A 128 -12.02 -13.51 -11.82
C ALA A 128 -10.93 -12.97 -12.76
N THR A 129 -11.29 -12.71 -14.02
CA THR A 129 -10.37 -12.05 -14.96
C THR A 129 -10.49 -10.54 -14.79
N GLY A 130 -9.35 -9.87 -14.58
CA GLY A 130 -9.32 -8.43 -14.36
C GLY A 130 -7.91 -7.88 -14.49
N SER A 131 -7.80 -6.60 -14.79
CA SER A 131 -6.53 -5.88 -14.82
C SER A 131 -6.56 -4.73 -13.82
N CYS A 132 -5.45 -4.52 -13.15
CA CYS A 132 -5.14 -3.29 -12.43
C CYS A 132 -3.94 -2.63 -13.12
N ASN A 133 -4.23 -1.87 -14.18
CA ASN A 133 -3.20 -1.17 -14.93
C ASN A 133 -3.05 0.28 -14.44
N LEU A 134 -1.94 0.54 -13.75
CA LEU A 134 -1.58 1.85 -13.22
C LEU A 134 -0.41 2.50 -13.96
N SER A 135 0.02 1.93 -15.10
CA SER A 135 1.19 2.38 -15.88
C SER A 135 1.08 3.83 -16.35
N GLN A 136 -0.14 4.35 -16.54
CA GLN A 136 -0.38 5.72 -17.01
C GLN A 136 -0.06 6.79 -15.95
N LEU A 137 0.09 6.40 -14.68
CA LEU A 137 0.41 7.32 -13.60
C LEU A 137 1.93 7.53 -13.46
N GLU A 138 2.52 8.17 -14.45
CA GLU A 138 3.98 8.39 -14.56
C GLU A 138 4.57 9.24 -13.43
N SER A 139 3.72 10.05 -12.76
CA SER A 139 4.14 10.88 -11.62
C SER A 139 3.90 10.23 -10.26
N LEU A 140 3.40 8.99 -10.22
CA LEU A 140 3.03 8.34 -8.96
C LEU A 140 4.26 7.89 -8.17
N GLU A 141 4.48 8.55 -7.03
CA GLU A 141 5.62 8.29 -6.16
C GLU A 141 5.27 7.36 -4.99
N SER A 142 4.01 7.39 -4.52
CA SER A 142 3.55 6.61 -3.38
C SER A 142 2.20 5.96 -3.65
N LEU A 143 2.18 4.63 -3.58
CA LEU A 143 0.99 3.83 -3.79
C LEU A 143 0.71 2.92 -2.57
N THR A 144 -0.55 2.86 -2.16
CA THR A 144 -1.05 1.81 -1.29
C THR A 144 -2.16 1.07 -2.01
N VAL A 145 -2.04 -0.25 -2.13
CA VAL A 145 -3.07 -1.11 -2.72
C VAL A 145 -3.59 -2.04 -1.63
N MET A 146 -4.89 -1.97 -1.40
CA MET A 146 -5.61 -2.87 -0.51
C MET A 146 -6.58 -3.69 -1.35
N GLY A 147 -6.49 -5.01 -1.27
CA GLY A 147 -7.54 -5.89 -1.77
C GLY A 147 -8.66 -6.04 -0.75
N GLY A 148 -9.66 -6.85 -1.09
CA GLY A 148 -10.60 -7.37 -0.11
C GLY A 148 -10.45 -8.88 -0.04
N PHE A 149 -10.74 -9.48 1.12
CA PHE A 149 -10.74 -10.93 1.35
C PHE A 149 -11.56 -11.77 0.35
N ILE A 150 -12.42 -11.12 -0.44
CA ILE A 150 -13.35 -11.72 -1.42
C ILE A 150 -12.75 -11.76 -2.83
N LEU A 151 -11.59 -11.12 -3.09
CA LEU A 151 -10.91 -11.28 -4.37
C LEU A 151 -10.63 -12.77 -4.58
N PRO A 152 -11.13 -13.38 -5.67
CA PRO A 152 -10.81 -14.77 -5.98
C PRO A 152 -9.29 -14.86 -6.04
N TRP A 153 -8.71 -15.81 -5.32
CA TRP A 153 -7.25 -16.00 -5.23
C TRP A 153 -6.65 -16.55 -6.54
N ASP A 154 -7.31 -16.23 -7.65
CA ASP A 154 -7.01 -16.71 -8.98
C ASP A 154 -5.81 -15.96 -9.55
N HIS A 155 -5.01 -16.74 -10.25
CA HIS A 155 -3.73 -16.33 -10.82
C HIS A 155 -3.91 -15.40 -12.03
N ASN A 156 -5.16 -15.05 -12.37
CA ASN A 156 -5.54 -14.41 -13.63
C ASN A 156 -5.71 -12.89 -13.54
N ILE A 157 -5.48 -12.27 -12.37
CA ILE A 157 -5.44 -10.80 -12.28
C ILE A 157 -4.05 -10.31 -12.69
N GLU A 158 -4.03 -9.41 -13.67
CA GLU A 158 -2.82 -8.73 -14.15
C GLU A 158 -2.63 -7.41 -13.39
N TYR A 159 -1.45 -7.21 -12.83
CA TYR A 159 -1.08 -5.99 -12.11
C TYR A 159 0.08 -5.32 -12.83
N ILE A 160 -0.08 -4.04 -13.17
CA ILE A 160 0.96 -3.25 -13.85
C ILE A 160 1.21 -2.00 -13.02
N PHE A 161 2.34 -1.97 -12.33
CA PHE A 161 2.75 -0.87 -11.47
C PHE A 161 3.58 0.18 -12.25
N PRO A 162 3.43 1.49 -11.96
CA PRO A 162 4.23 2.52 -12.59
C PRO A 162 5.69 2.52 -12.07
N SER A 163 6.64 2.77 -12.96
CA SER A 163 8.08 2.71 -12.69
C SER A 163 8.63 3.86 -11.84
N ALA A 164 7.86 4.95 -11.70
CA ALA A 164 8.24 6.12 -10.88
C ALA A 164 8.04 5.92 -9.38
N LEU A 165 7.48 4.78 -8.96
CA LEU A 165 7.18 4.48 -7.57
C LEU A 165 8.43 4.51 -6.70
N LYS A 166 8.35 5.28 -5.60
CA LYS A 166 9.32 5.29 -4.51
C LYS A 166 8.82 4.56 -3.28
N LYS A 167 7.50 4.50 -3.09
CA LYS A 167 6.86 3.85 -1.94
C LYS A 167 5.70 2.98 -2.39
N LEU A 168 5.72 1.72 -1.99
CA LEU A 168 4.67 0.76 -2.26
C LEU A 168 4.24 0.07 -0.97
N SER A 169 2.94 -0.01 -0.75
CA SER A 169 2.34 -0.78 0.34
C SER A 169 1.25 -1.68 -0.24
N LEU A 170 1.35 -2.98 -0.02
CA LEU A 170 0.39 -3.98 -0.49
C LEU A 170 -0.24 -4.68 0.71
N SER A 171 -1.55 -4.92 0.65
CA SER A 171 -2.30 -5.65 1.68
C SER A 171 -3.46 -6.39 1.03
N GLU A 172 -3.77 -7.59 1.53
CA GLU A 172 -4.97 -8.36 1.15
C GLU A 172 -5.14 -8.62 -0.36
N LEU A 173 -4.04 -8.68 -1.12
CA LEU A 173 -4.09 -9.01 -2.56
C LEU A 173 -4.12 -10.52 -2.82
N GLY A 174 -3.59 -11.32 -1.90
CA GLY A 174 -3.54 -12.78 -2.02
C GLY A 174 -2.69 -13.28 -3.19
N LEU A 175 -1.71 -12.50 -3.66
CA LEU A 175 -0.86 -12.90 -4.79
C LEU A 175 0.03 -14.08 -4.41
N PRO A 176 0.25 -15.08 -5.28
CA PRO A 176 1.28 -16.08 -5.01
C PRO A 176 2.66 -15.41 -5.00
N TRP A 177 3.57 -15.87 -4.12
CA TRP A 177 4.94 -15.34 -4.06
C TRP A 177 5.70 -15.40 -5.39
N SER A 178 5.34 -16.31 -6.30
CA SER A 178 5.87 -16.34 -7.66
C SER A 178 5.63 -15.06 -8.48
N LYS A 179 4.69 -14.20 -8.06
CA LYS A 179 4.42 -12.89 -8.67
C LYS A 179 5.16 -11.73 -7.99
N ILE A 180 6.06 -11.98 -7.05
CA ILE A 180 6.84 -10.92 -6.40
C ILE A 180 7.70 -10.14 -7.40
N SER A 181 8.18 -10.81 -8.46
CA SER A 181 8.96 -10.23 -9.57
C SER A 181 8.31 -9.01 -10.22
N LEU A 182 6.98 -8.88 -10.14
CA LEU A 182 6.22 -7.70 -10.58
C LEU A 182 6.67 -6.40 -9.89
N ILE A 183 7.21 -6.50 -8.67
CA ILE A 183 7.64 -5.35 -7.88
C ILE A 183 9.14 -5.34 -7.58
N GLU A 184 9.85 -6.47 -7.70
CA GLU A 184 11.31 -6.54 -7.46
C GLU A 184 12.09 -5.69 -8.48
N GLN A 185 11.57 -5.58 -9.70
CA GLN A 185 12.21 -4.85 -10.80
C GLN A 185 11.92 -3.34 -10.79
N LEU A 186 11.17 -2.82 -9.81
CA LEU A 186 10.83 -1.40 -9.74
C LEU A 186 12.10 -0.57 -9.45
N PRO A 187 12.57 0.25 -10.42
CA PRO A 187 13.94 0.78 -10.41
C PRO A 187 14.16 1.91 -9.40
N ASN A 188 13.08 2.49 -8.87
CA ASN A 188 13.11 3.63 -7.96
C ASN A 188 12.47 3.34 -6.60
N LEU A 189 12.09 2.09 -6.33
CA LEU A 189 11.38 1.74 -5.11
C LEU A 189 12.32 1.82 -3.90
N GLU A 190 12.06 2.77 -3.00
CA GLU A 190 12.86 3.01 -1.79
C GLU A 190 12.20 2.41 -0.54
N VAL A 191 10.86 2.31 -0.52
CA VAL A 191 10.10 1.79 0.62
C VAL A 191 9.08 0.77 0.14
N LEU A 192 9.17 -0.45 0.67
CA LEU A 192 8.21 -1.52 0.43
C LEU A 192 7.58 -1.96 1.75
N LYS A 193 6.26 -2.08 1.76
CA LYS A 193 5.50 -2.67 2.86
C LYS A 193 4.62 -3.79 2.33
N LEU A 194 4.91 -5.01 2.73
CA LEU A 194 4.09 -6.18 2.50
C LEU A 194 3.34 -6.48 3.80
N LEU A 195 2.04 -6.23 3.78
CA LEU A 195 1.16 -6.39 4.94
C LEU A 195 0.38 -7.70 4.85
N VAL A 196 -0.51 -7.91 5.81
CA VAL A 196 -1.35 -9.11 5.93
C VAL A 196 -1.96 -9.51 4.59
N CYS A 197 -1.82 -10.79 4.25
CA CYS A 197 -2.32 -11.38 3.01
C CYS A 197 -1.96 -10.63 1.71
N SER A 198 -0.87 -9.86 1.68
CA SER A 198 -0.38 -9.24 0.44
C SER A 198 0.09 -10.29 -0.57
N PHE A 199 0.91 -11.23 -0.11
CA PHE A 199 1.31 -12.44 -0.83
C PHE A 199 0.93 -13.70 -0.04
N ARG A 200 0.84 -14.82 -0.73
CA ARG A 200 0.51 -16.15 -0.21
C ARG A 200 1.49 -17.20 -0.72
N GLY A 201 1.66 -18.24 0.09
CA GLY A 201 2.66 -19.27 -0.08
C GLY A 201 3.69 -19.20 1.05
N ASP A 202 4.40 -20.30 1.23
CA ASP A 202 5.43 -20.47 2.25
C ASP A 202 6.81 -19.99 1.77
N THR A 203 7.03 -19.87 0.46
CA THR A 203 8.35 -19.65 -0.11
C THR A 203 8.41 -18.34 -0.89
N TRP A 204 9.37 -17.49 -0.54
CA TRP A 204 9.76 -16.32 -1.31
C TRP A 204 11.20 -16.50 -1.78
N GLU A 205 11.37 -16.64 -3.09
CA GLU A 205 12.67 -16.59 -3.74
C GLU A 205 12.89 -15.20 -4.33
N LEU A 206 13.92 -14.49 -3.85
CA LEU A 206 14.32 -13.18 -4.34
C LEU A 206 15.11 -13.34 -5.64
N ALA A 207 14.71 -12.62 -6.70
CA ALA A 207 15.44 -12.63 -7.96
C ALA A 207 16.79 -11.90 -7.87
N GLU A 208 17.72 -12.31 -8.72
CA GLU A 208 19.03 -11.66 -8.90
C GLU A 208 18.85 -10.16 -9.23
N GLY A 209 19.56 -9.29 -8.51
CA GLY A 209 19.44 -7.84 -8.65
C GLY A 209 18.08 -7.26 -8.21
N GLY A 210 17.27 -8.04 -7.49
CA GLY A 210 15.97 -7.62 -6.98
C GLY A 210 16.06 -6.43 -6.03
N PHE A 211 15.13 -5.48 -6.18
CA PHE A 211 14.99 -4.29 -5.33
C PHE A 211 16.25 -3.38 -5.26
N PRO A 212 16.69 -2.83 -6.41
CA PRO A 212 18.00 -2.19 -6.54
C PRO A 212 18.18 -0.88 -5.73
N LYS A 213 17.09 -0.22 -5.32
CA LYS A 213 17.14 1.03 -4.52
C LYS A 213 16.38 0.95 -3.21
N LEU A 214 15.97 -0.25 -2.81
CA LEU A 214 15.11 -0.40 -1.63
C LEU A 214 15.91 -0.13 -0.37
N LYS A 215 15.43 0.83 0.43
CA LYS A 215 16.04 1.24 1.70
C LYS A 215 15.29 0.72 2.91
N VAL A 216 13.97 0.58 2.78
CA VAL A 216 13.11 0.14 3.89
C VAL A 216 12.19 -0.97 3.41
N LEU A 217 12.34 -2.15 4.01
CA LEU A 217 11.43 -3.27 3.83
C LEU A 217 10.63 -3.51 5.11
N THR A 218 9.32 -3.59 5.00
CA THR A 218 8.43 -3.95 6.12
C THR A 218 7.61 -5.17 5.74
N LEU A 219 7.77 -6.23 6.50
CA LEU A 219 6.95 -7.44 6.41
C LEU A 219 6.07 -7.48 7.66
N SER A 220 4.75 -7.46 7.49
CA SER A 220 3.81 -7.45 8.61
C SER A 220 2.74 -8.51 8.41
N GLN A 221 2.75 -9.54 9.27
CA GLN A 221 1.82 -10.67 9.24
C GLN A 221 1.76 -11.33 7.86
N VAL A 222 2.92 -11.53 7.23
CA VAL A 222 3.05 -12.27 5.97
C VAL A 222 3.20 -13.77 6.24
N ASP A 223 2.75 -14.60 5.31
CA ASP A 223 2.72 -16.06 5.45
C ASP A 223 4.03 -16.77 5.06
N VAL A 224 5.06 -16.03 4.64
CA VAL A 224 6.35 -16.62 4.23
C VAL A 224 7.04 -17.33 5.39
N VAL A 225 7.49 -18.54 5.11
CA VAL A 225 8.23 -19.43 6.01
C VAL A 225 9.70 -19.47 5.61
N VAL A 226 9.95 -19.68 4.32
CA VAL A 226 11.28 -19.80 3.74
C VAL A 226 11.50 -18.64 2.78
N TRP A 227 12.38 -17.72 3.16
CA TRP A 227 12.82 -16.64 2.29
C TRP A 227 14.27 -16.89 1.85
N THR A 228 14.49 -17.05 0.55
CA THR A 228 15.79 -17.36 -0.06
C THR A 228 16.15 -16.36 -1.15
N GLU A 229 17.42 -16.33 -1.54
CA GLU A 229 17.88 -15.67 -2.76
C GLU A 229 18.14 -16.70 -3.88
N ALA A 230 17.99 -16.28 -5.14
CA ALA A 230 18.25 -17.12 -6.30
C ALA A 230 19.73 -17.53 -6.42
N ASP A 231 20.64 -16.61 -6.05
CA ASP A 231 22.08 -16.84 -6.03
C ASP A 231 22.67 -16.44 -4.66
N PRO A 232 22.93 -17.40 -3.76
CA PRO A 232 23.53 -17.16 -2.44
C PRO A 232 24.95 -16.59 -2.49
N ASP A 233 25.67 -16.73 -3.60
CA ASP A 233 27.04 -16.22 -3.74
C ASP A 233 27.06 -14.77 -4.25
N SER A 234 25.96 -14.30 -4.85
CA SER A 234 25.80 -12.91 -5.30
C SER A 234 25.64 -11.94 -4.12
N ASP A 235 26.22 -10.74 -4.28
CA ASP A 235 26.03 -9.60 -3.38
C ASP A 235 24.98 -8.60 -3.91
N ASP A 236 24.27 -8.94 -4.99
CA ASP A 236 23.39 -8.01 -5.71
C ASP A 236 21.98 -7.90 -5.12
N CYS A 237 21.70 -8.65 -4.06
CA CYS A 237 20.40 -8.65 -3.38
C CYS A 237 20.33 -7.48 -2.40
N PHE A 238 19.31 -6.61 -2.52
CA PHE A 238 19.08 -5.48 -1.59
C PHE A 238 20.27 -4.53 -1.37
N PRO A 239 20.93 -4.03 -2.44
CA PRO A 239 22.20 -3.30 -2.34
C PRO A 239 22.12 -1.96 -1.59
N CYS A 240 20.91 -1.45 -1.32
CA CYS A 240 20.67 -0.17 -0.64
C CYS A 240 19.88 -0.33 0.67
N LEU A 241 19.65 -1.55 1.15
CA LEU A 241 18.72 -1.78 2.25
C LEU A 241 19.31 -1.30 3.57
N GLU A 242 18.63 -0.35 4.20
CA GLU A 242 19.03 0.27 5.46
C GLU A 242 18.25 -0.29 6.65
N ARG A 243 16.96 -0.62 6.44
CA ARG A 243 16.03 -1.01 7.51
C ARG A 243 15.15 -2.17 7.12
N LEU A 244 15.14 -3.20 7.96
CA LEU A 244 14.20 -4.33 7.90
C LEU A 244 13.25 -4.26 9.10
N ASN A 245 11.95 -4.19 8.84
CA ASN A 245 10.91 -4.26 9.87
C ASN A 245 10.13 -5.57 9.73
N LEU A 246 10.11 -6.38 10.78
CA LEU A 246 9.35 -7.62 10.88
C LEU A 246 8.26 -7.45 11.95
N GLU A 247 6.98 -7.52 11.58
CA GLU A 247 5.86 -7.25 12.49
C GLU A 247 4.88 -8.43 12.50
N GLY A 248 4.93 -9.29 13.52
CA GLY A 248 4.03 -10.44 13.64
C GLY A 248 4.23 -11.52 12.59
N ASN A 249 5.46 -11.72 12.09
CA ASN A 249 5.78 -12.77 11.11
C ASN A 249 6.16 -14.08 11.79
N LEU A 250 5.19 -14.71 12.46
CA LEU A 250 5.45 -15.83 13.38
C LEU A 250 5.95 -17.11 12.70
N LYS A 251 5.78 -17.24 11.38
CA LYS A 251 6.12 -18.46 10.63
C LYS A 251 7.49 -18.38 9.95
N LEU A 252 8.17 -17.24 9.98
CA LEU A 252 9.43 -17.06 9.25
C LEU A 252 10.54 -17.89 9.90
N GLU A 253 11.07 -18.87 9.18
CA GLU A 253 12.09 -19.81 9.65
C GLU A 253 13.45 -19.61 8.99
N LYS A 254 13.46 -19.09 7.74
CA LYS A 254 14.69 -18.82 6.98
C LYS A 254 14.63 -17.44 6.33
N VAL A 255 15.77 -16.76 6.33
CA VAL A 255 16.02 -15.51 5.60
C VAL A 255 17.19 -15.71 4.62
N PRO A 256 17.27 -14.88 3.58
CA PRO A 256 18.37 -14.90 2.62
C PRO A 256 19.72 -14.65 3.31
N SER A 257 20.78 -15.33 2.86
CA SER A 257 22.13 -15.21 3.42
C SER A 257 22.79 -13.87 3.12
N CYS A 258 22.33 -13.15 2.08
CA CYS A 258 22.84 -11.80 1.77
C CYS A 258 22.71 -10.86 2.98
N PHE A 259 21.70 -11.02 3.84
CA PHE A 259 21.53 -10.21 5.06
C PHE A 259 22.73 -10.25 6.01
N GLU A 260 23.47 -11.36 6.05
CA GLU A 260 24.68 -11.53 6.87
C GLU A 260 25.87 -10.70 6.33
N ARG A 261 25.84 -10.35 5.04
CA ARG A 261 26.88 -9.60 4.32
C ARG A 261 26.49 -8.14 4.03
N LEU A 262 25.22 -7.77 4.22
CA LEU A 262 24.69 -6.44 3.90
C LEU A 262 25.21 -5.33 4.84
N SER A 263 26.32 -4.70 4.45
CA SER A 263 26.91 -3.56 5.18
C SER A 263 26.02 -2.31 5.24
N THR A 264 25.04 -2.17 4.34
CA THR A 264 24.10 -1.04 4.35
C THR A 264 23.04 -1.13 5.44
N LEU A 265 22.76 -2.35 5.93
CA LEU A 265 21.71 -2.61 6.90
C LEU A 265 22.14 -2.08 8.27
N ASN A 266 21.44 -1.07 8.77
CA ASN A 266 21.75 -0.43 10.05
C ASN A 266 20.66 -0.64 11.10
N MET A 267 19.51 -1.18 10.72
CA MET A 267 18.40 -1.42 11.65
C MET A 267 17.60 -2.65 11.29
N VAL A 268 17.41 -3.54 12.25
CA VAL A 268 16.37 -4.58 12.22
C VAL A 268 15.41 -4.34 13.37
N LYS A 269 14.14 -4.10 13.04
CA LYS A 269 13.08 -3.91 14.02
C LYS A 269 12.13 -5.11 13.99
N VAL A 270 11.96 -5.76 15.13
CA VAL A 270 11.00 -6.87 15.31
C VAL A 270 9.88 -6.40 16.25
N ARG A 271 8.64 -6.56 15.82
CA ARG A 271 7.44 -6.31 16.62
C ARG A 271 6.60 -7.57 16.76
N PHE A 272 6.27 -7.91 17.99
CA PHE A 272 5.32 -8.97 18.33
C PHE A 272 4.00 -8.38 18.82
N TRP A 273 2.89 -9.03 18.47
CA TRP A 273 1.55 -8.68 18.97
C TRP A 273 1.18 -9.66 20.08
N GLY A 274 0.92 -9.18 21.30
CA GLY A 274 0.61 -10.01 22.47
C GLY A 274 1.33 -9.56 23.76
N GLU A 275 0.82 -9.98 24.92
CA GLU A 275 1.48 -9.74 26.22
C GLU A 275 2.69 -10.68 26.41
N GLU A 276 3.76 -10.14 27.00
CA GLU A 276 5.01 -10.87 27.33
C GLU A 276 4.74 -12.05 28.27
N SER A 277 3.70 -12.00 29.12
CA SER A 277 3.37 -13.07 30.08
C SER A 277 2.66 -14.29 29.49
N ASN A 278 2.18 -14.24 28.25
CA ASN A 278 1.58 -15.39 27.57
C ASN A 278 2.59 -16.16 26.69
N CYS A 279 3.86 -15.77 26.75
CA CYS A 279 4.91 -16.27 25.86
C CYS A 279 5.56 -17.58 26.31
N ASP A 280 5.04 -18.27 27.34
CA ASP A 280 5.48 -19.62 27.72
C ASP A 280 5.16 -20.69 26.67
N ASN A 281 4.29 -20.40 25.68
CA ASN A 281 4.19 -21.18 24.43
C ASN A 281 5.20 -20.68 23.37
N ALA A 282 6.44 -20.51 23.85
CA ALA A 282 7.60 -19.82 23.30
C ALA A 282 8.17 -20.33 21.95
N VAL A 283 7.60 -21.31 21.26
CA VAL A 283 8.36 -21.93 20.15
C VAL A 283 8.39 -21.06 18.89
N ASP A 284 7.28 -20.38 18.55
CA ASP A 284 7.15 -19.65 17.28
C ASP A 284 7.74 -18.22 17.32
N ASN A 285 7.69 -17.54 18.48
CA ASN A 285 8.28 -16.20 18.61
C ASN A 285 9.81 -16.23 18.56
N TYR A 286 10.43 -17.36 18.93
CA TYR A 286 11.88 -17.45 19.02
C TYR A 286 12.54 -17.65 17.65
N SER A 287 11.85 -18.18 16.63
CA SER A 287 12.49 -18.42 15.32
C SER A 287 12.98 -17.12 14.68
N VAL A 288 12.10 -16.10 14.62
CA VAL A 288 12.41 -14.78 14.04
C VAL A 288 13.46 -14.06 14.86
N VAL A 289 13.39 -14.13 16.20
CA VAL A 289 14.41 -13.50 17.03
C VAL A 289 15.78 -14.19 16.86
N ASN A 290 15.81 -15.53 16.79
CA ASN A 290 17.03 -16.29 16.56
C ASN A 290 17.61 -16.00 15.16
N LEU A 291 16.77 -15.83 14.14
CA LEU A 291 17.19 -15.38 12.80
C LEU A 291 17.86 -14.01 12.86
N VAL A 292 17.23 -13.05 13.53
CA VAL A 292 17.73 -11.68 13.62
C VAL A 292 19.03 -11.60 14.44
N ARG A 293 19.16 -12.38 15.52
CA ARG A 293 20.42 -12.48 16.28
C ARG A 293 21.55 -13.10 15.45
N ARG A 294 21.27 -14.13 14.64
CA ARG A 294 22.27 -14.71 13.72
C ARG A 294 22.79 -13.68 12.72
N ILE A 295 21.91 -12.85 12.15
CA ILE A 295 22.32 -11.76 11.26
C ILE A 295 23.28 -10.79 11.98
N GLU A 296 22.99 -10.43 13.23
CA GLU A 296 23.87 -9.55 14.03
C GLU A 296 25.23 -10.17 14.31
N GLU A 297 25.26 -11.44 14.75
CA GLU A 297 26.50 -12.16 15.01
C GLU A 297 27.39 -12.24 13.77
N GLU A 298 26.82 -12.57 12.60
CA GLU A 298 27.58 -12.64 11.35
C GLU A 298 28.02 -11.27 10.82
N GLN A 299 27.19 -10.23 10.97
CA GLN A 299 27.62 -8.87 10.61
C GLN A 299 28.78 -8.37 11.49
N ILE A 300 28.78 -8.71 12.78
CA ILE A 300 29.90 -8.43 13.68
C ILE A 300 31.15 -9.21 13.24
N ASN A 301 31.02 -10.50 12.92
CA ASN A 301 32.13 -11.31 12.41
C ASN A 301 32.71 -10.74 11.11
N ASN A 302 31.86 -10.14 10.26
CA ASN A 302 32.23 -9.49 9.01
C ASN A 302 32.73 -8.04 9.19
N GLY A 303 32.86 -7.54 10.42
CA GLY A 303 33.42 -6.21 10.73
C GLY A 303 32.44 -5.04 10.59
N THR A 304 31.13 -5.31 10.56
CA THR A 304 30.07 -4.29 10.53
C THR A 304 29.46 -4.12 11.93
N GLU A 305 29.85 -3.08 12.67
CA GLU A 305 29.46 -2.90 14.08
C GLU A 305 28.21 -2.01 14.29
N ASN A 306 27.58 -1.52 13.21
CA ASN A 306 26.54 -0.48 13.30
C ASN A 306 25.09 -1.00 13.25
N LEU A 307 24.88 -2.32 13.22
CA LEU A 307 23.54 -2.89 13.17
C LEU A 307 22.82 -2.66 14.51
N LYS A 308 21.67 -1.99 14.47
CA LYS A 308 20.82 -1.80 15.64
C LYS A 308 19.62 -2.74 15.59
N ILE A 309 19.50 -3.63 16.57
CA ILE A 309 18.31 -4.47 16.75
C ILE A 309 17.35 -3.85 17.77
N LEU A 310 16.07 -3.77 17.40
CA LEU A 310 14.99 -3.31 18.27
C LEU A 310 13.86 -4.34 18.31
N ILE A 311 13.68 -4.99 19.46
CA ILE A 311 12.60 -5.95 19.69
C ILE A 311 11.56 -5.31 20.61
N HIS A 312 10.31 -5.25 20.14
CA HIS A 312 9.21 -4.60 20.85
C HIS A 312 8.02 -5.56 20.96
N TYR A 313 7.47 -5.67 22.16
CA TYR A 313 6.21 -6.38 22.42
C TYR A 313 5.09 -5.35 22.53
N VAL A 314 4.08 -5.49 21.67
CA VAL A 314 2.92 -4.59 21.65
C VAL A 314 1.72 -5.35 22.22
N PRO A 315 1.17 -4.91 23.36
CA PRO A 315 -0.05 -5.51 23.89
C PRO A 315 -1.18 -5.41 22.88
N LEU A 316 -2.01 -6.45 22.77
CA LEU A 316 -3.22 -6.37 21.95
C LEU A 316 -4.13 -5.25 22.51
N PRO A 317 -4.82 -4.48 21.65
CA PRO A 317 -5.81 -3.52 22.11
C PRO A 317 -6.84 -4.25 22.99
N ARG A 318 -7.03 -3.77 24.23
CA ARG A 318 -8.17 -4.20 25.05
C ARG A 318 -9.43 -3.61 24.41
N TYR A 319 -10.19 -4.46 23.72
CA TYR A 319 -11.51 -4.13 23.16
C TYR A 319 -12.57 -4.11 24.25
#